data_AF-A0A542MET6-F1
#
_entry.id   AF-A0A542MET6-F1
#
_cell.length_a   1.000
_cell.length_b   1.000
_cell.length_c   1.000
_cell.angle_alpha   90.00
_cell.angle_beta   90.00
_cell.angle_gamma   90.00
#
_symmetry.space_group_name_H-M   'P 1'
#
loop_
_entity.id
_entity.type
_entity.pdbx_description
1 polymer ?
#
loop_
_entity_poly.entity_id
_entity_poly.type
_entity_poly.pdbx_seq_one_letter_code
_entity_poly.pdbx_strand_id
1 'polypeptide(L)'
;MRFLSLMAGLLLAAALPACAQQPLPAAVNTDPARAQVTLPAPANPALPSIILIGDSTVRNGRDDGQGKGPAGQWGWGNPIAAYFDPAKVNVVNRAVGGLSSRTYLTSGHWDKTLAFVKPGDIVLMQFGHNDAAPLNDDKRARGTIRGTGNESEEIDNILTGKHETVHSYGWYLRKFIVDARAKGATPVVVSLIPRKAWDEQGKIKRNKGDYAGWAEEVARSEHAGFIDLNAMAASRYDALGHDAVMNLFPLTTPDEHVHTNWAGAQLNAQLVVAGLKGLGDKRIAAYLKPAEDERPVVDARSVRDEAPLNPALPTLFLVGDSTVKSGGANGAIGWGERIAPYFDARKINLVNAAIGGRSSRTFYTEGRWDKVLAQLKRGDIVIVQFGHNDGGRIGDPAMKNRASAPGTGPETVEDTRPDGSKEQVHSFGWYMARYVADARARGATVILASPVPHRDRWQEGRDFATFADWDRQVAQDGGALFMDLTMIVSDGYRRAGAATVDTFFSDARTHTNAQGADFNAARVVAGLKTLPGNPLAGYFTDKAVAAK
;
A
#
# COMPACT_ATOMS: atom_id res chain seq x y z
N MET A 1 -68.49 -27.79 31.62
CA MET A 1 -67.70 -28.59 32.59
C MET A 1 -66.24 -28.61 32.15
N ARG A 2 -65.33 -28.23 33.06
CA ARG A 2 -63.88 -28.52 33.11
C ARG A 2 -63.00 -27.82 32.05
N PHE A 3 -62.32 -26.73 32.42
CA PHE A 3 -61.01 -26.63 33.10
C PHE A 3 -59.83 -26.98 32.19
N LEU A 4 -59.09 -25.97 31.74
CA LEU A 4 -57.66 -26.11 31.48
C LEU A 4 -56.91 -24.92 32.12
N SER A 5 -55.92 -25.31 32.92
CA SER A 5 -55.11 -24.47 33.80
C SER A 5 -53.96 -23.78 33.08
N LEU A 6 -53.52 -22.68 33.70
CA LEU A 6 -52.27 -21.93 33.51
C LEU A 6 -51.02 -22.79 33.24
N MET A 7 -50.16 -22.30 32.35
CA MET A 7 -48.74 -22.13 32.67
C MET A 7 -48.21 -20.83 32.06
N ALA A 8 -47.61 -20.02 32.92
CA ALA A 8 -46.99 -18.74 32.62
C ALA A 8 -45.58 -18.93 32.04
N GLY A 9 -45.24 -18.14 31.01
CA GLY A 9 -43.88 -17.91 30.57
C GLY A 9 -43.63 -16.40 30.50
N LEU A 10 -42.97 -15.85 31.53
CA LEU A 10 -42.44 -14.49 31.52
C LEU A 10 -41.30 -14.41 30.49
N LEU A 11 -41.48 -13.63 29.43
CA LEU A 11 -40.38 -13.14 28.59
C LEU A 11 -39.96 -11.77 29.12
N LEU A 12 -38.83 -11.74 29.85
CA LEU A 12 -38.16 -10.52 30.27
C LEU A 12 -37.46 -9.92 29.04
N ALA A 13 -38.06 -8.89 28.43
CA ALA A 13 -37.39 -8.08 27.43
C ALA A 13 -36.45 -7.10 28.15
N ALA A 14 -35.15 -7.42 28.19
CA ALA A 14 -34.13 -6.47 28.63
C ALA A 14 -33.94 -5.41 27.53
N ALA A 15 -34.53 -4.23 27.75
CA ALA A 15 -34.22 -3.04 26.96
C ALA A 15 -32.78 -2.60 27.26
N LEU A 16 -31.88 -2.77 26.30
CA LEU A 16 -30.56 -2.15 26.34
C LEU A 16 -30.74 -0.62 26.25
N PRO A 17 -30.10 0.17 27.11
CA PRO A 17 -30.16 1.62 26.99
C PRO A 17 -29.46 2.02 25.69
N ALA A 18 -30.13 2.82 24.87
CA ALA A 18 -29.51 3.49 23.75
C ALA A 18 -28.37 4.36 24.29
N CYS A 19 -27.13 3.94 24.04
CA CYS A 19 -25.97 4.79 24.27
C CYS A 19 -26.12 6.02 23.39
N ALA A 20 -26.56 7.13 23.98
CA ALA A 20 -26.42 8.44 23.38
C ALA A 20 -24.95 8.64 23.02
N GLN A 21 -24.66 8.81 21.72
CA GLN A 21 -23.34 9.16 21.25
C GLN A 21 -22.92 10.44 21.97
N GLN A 22 -21.85 10.36 22.77
CA GLN A 22 -21.20 11.56 23.28
C GLN A 22 -20.84 12.45 22.08
N PRO A 23 -21.12 13.77 22.13
CA PRO A 23 -20.67 14.68 21.10
C PRO A 23 -19.15 14.54 20.97
N LEU A 24 -18.68 14.41 19.73
CA LEU A 24 -17.27 14.33 19.40
C LEU A 24 -16.52 15.48 20.11
N PRO A 25 -15.36 15.22 20.72
CA PRO A 25 -14.54 16.32 21.22
C PRO A 25 -14.24 17.28 20.08
N ALA A 26 -14.36 18.58 20.37
CA ALA A 26 -14.11 19.66 19.41
C ALA A 26 -12.76 19.44 18.71
N ALA A 27 -12.73 19.64 17.38
CA ALA A 27 -11.51 19.55 16.60
C ALA A 27 -10.41 20.42 17.23
N VAL A 28 -9.21 19.85 17.39
CA VAL A 28 -8.04 20.59 17.87
C VAL A 28 -7.78 21.76 16.92
N ASN A 29 -7.55 22.93 17.50
CA ASN A 29 -7.61 24.21 16.84
C ASN A 29 -6.65 24.32 15.64
N THR A 30 -7.19 24.45 14.42
CA THR A 30 -6.45 24.73 13.17
C THR A 30 -6.06 26.20 13.01
N ASP A 31 -6.12 26.97 14.10
CA ASP A 31 -5.73 28.37 14.15
C ASP A 31 -4.22 28.53 13.99
N PRO A 32 -3.76 29.17 12.91
CA PRO A 32 -2.35 29.46 12.70
C PRO A 32 -1.68 30.19 13.88
N ALA A 33 -2.44 30.99 14.63
CA ALA A 33 -1.96 31.73 15.79
C ALA A 33 -1.75 30.85 17.05
N ARG A 34 -2.31 29.63 17.06
CA ARG A 34 -2.31 28.73 18.23
C ARG A 34 -1.88 27.30 17.91
N ALA A 35 -1.32 27.04 16.72
CA ALA A 35 -0.88 25.71 16.30
C ALA A 35 0.31 25.19 17.16
N GLN A 36 0.00 24.58 18.31
CA GLN A 36 0.98 23.88 19.14
C GLN A 36 1.02 22.40 18.77
N VAL A 37 1.74 22.08 17.71
CA VAL A 37 2.03 20.69 17.31
C VAL A 37 3.45 20.30 17.71
N THR A 38 3.61 19.11 18.29
CA THR A 38 4.93 18.52 18.52
C THR A 38 5.36 17.83 17.23
N LEU A 39 6.22 18.52 16.47
CA LEU A 39 6.71 18.04 15.19
C LEU A 39 7.99 17.22 15.36
N PRO A 40 8.20 16.18 14.54
CA PRO A 40 9.39 15.33 14.63
C PRO A 40 10.68 16.10 14.34
N ALA A 41 11.77 15.61 14.91
CA ALA A 41 13.14 15.92 14.54
C ALA A 41 13.76 14.69 13.83
N PRO A 42 14.95 14.79 13.20
CA PRO A 42 15.64 13.63 12.66
C PRO A 42 15.85 12.55 13.74
N ALA A 43 15.40 11.32 13.48
CA ALA A 43 15.52 10.22 14.43
C ALA A 43 16.97 9.77 14.62
N ASN A 44 17.76 9.81 13.55
CA ASN A 44 19.20 9.62 13.57
C ASN A 44 19.90 10.86 12.97
N PRO A 45 20.43 11.77 13.79
CA PRO A 45 21.10 12.98 13.30
C PRO A 45 22.31 12.74 12.38
N ALA A 46 22.91 11.54 12.42
CA ALA A 46 24.04 11.19 11.56
C ALA A 46 23.62 10.84 10.12
N LEU A 47 22.34 10.51 9.88
CA LEU A 47 21.82 10.23 8.55
C LEU A 47 21.36 11.52 7.84
N PRO A 48 21.40 11.58 6.50
CA PRO A 48 20.71 12.61 5.74
C PRO A 48 19.20 12.57 6.01
N SER A 49 18.51 13.67 5.76
CA SER A 49 17.06 13.80 5.96
C SER A 49 16.35 14.23 4.68
N ILE A 50 15.18 13.65 4.43
CA ILE A 50 14.12 14.21 3.58
C ILE A 50 13.17 14.96 4.51
N ILE A 51 13.23 16.28 4.47
CA ILE A 51 12.49 17.18 5.36
C ILE A 51 11.30 17.73 4.57
N LEU A 52 10.09 17.59 5.11
CA LEU A 52 8.87 18.05 4.45
C LEU A 52 8.35 19.28 5.19
N ILE A 53 8.16 20.40 4.49
CA ILE A 53 7.47 21.58 5.00
C ILE A 53 6.22 21.83 4.16
N GLY A 54 5.15 22.31 4.79
CA GLY A 54 3.89 22.51 4.09
C GLY A 54 2.69 22.65 5.01
N ASP A 55 1.52 22.41 4.41
CA ASP A 55 0.21 22.63 5.01
C ASP A 55 -0.53 21.33 5.42
N SER A 56 -1.86 21.41 5.57
CA SER A 56 -2.73 20.29 5.95
C SER A 56 -2.77 19.14 4.94
N THR A 57 -2.35 19.36 3.70
CA THR A 57 -2.27 18.31 2.67
C THR A 57 -0.92 17.59 2.67
N VAL A 58 0.05 18.04 3.50
CA VAL A 58 1.37 17.41 3.70
C VAL A 58 1.51 16.81 5.10
N ARG A 59 0.90 17.42 6.12
CA ARG A 59 1.06 17.11 7.56
C ARG A 59 0.93 15.63 7.95
N ASN A 60 1.39 15.31 9.17
CA ASN A 60 1.29 13.97 9.74
C ASN A 60 -0.16 13.57 10.08
N GLY A 61 -1.00 14.49 10.54
CA GLY A 61 -2.41 14.25 10.87
C GLY A 61 -2.64 13.64 12.26
N ARG A 62 -1.68 12.89 12.82
CA ARG A 62 -1.79 12.41 14.22
C ARG A 62 -1.46 13.50 15.23
N ASP A 63 -0.54 14.38 14.87
CA ASP A 63 -0.02 15.48 15.66
C ASP A 63 -1.05 16.58 15.95
N ASP A 64 -2.03 16.76 15.05
CA ASP A 64 -3.15 17.68 15.22
C ASP A 64 -4.51 16.96 15.43
N GLY A 65 -4.49 15.63 15.58
CA GLY A 65 -5.69 14.82 15.84
C GLY A 65 -6.66 14.67 14.66
N GLN A 66 -6.30 15.11 13.45
CA GLN A 66 -7.16 15.04 12.26
C GLN A 66 -7.11 13.68 11.53
N GLY A 67 -6.02 12.92 11.72
CA GLY A 67 -5.79 11.57 11.20
C GLY A 67 -6.55 10.49 11.98
N LYS A 68 -7.87 10.63 12.11
CA LYS A 68 -8.75 9.72 12.86
C LYS A 68 -9.06 8.45 12.05
N GLY A 69 -8.09 7.54 11.96
CA GLY A 69 -8.21 6.29 11.19
C GLY A 69 -8.21 6.52 9.67
N PRO A 70 -8.51 5.48 8.86
CA PRO A 70 -8.38 5.56 7.39
C PRO A 70 -9.25 6.64 6.74
N ALA A 71 -10.40 6.95 7.33
CA ALA A 71 -11.34 7.97 6.83
C ALA A 71 -11.04 9.39 7.32
N GLY A 72 -10.08 9.57 8.24
CA GLY A 72 -9.65 10.90 8.71
C GLY A 72 -8.91 11.71 7.66
N GLN A 73 -8.56 12.96 7.96
CA GLN A 73 -7.80 13.81 7.04
C GLN A 73 -6.30 13.54 7.17
N TRP A 74 -5.66 13.17 6.07
CA TRP A 74 -4.22 12.86 6.01
C TRP A 74 -3.52 13.69 4.95
N GLY A 75 -2.34 14.18 5.28
CA GLY A 75 -1.41 14.75 4.31
C GLY A 75 -0.49 13.67 3.73
N TRP A 76 -0.07 13.82 2.48
CA TRP A 76 0.76 12.84 1.78
C TRP A 76 2.15 12.66 2.40
N GLY A 77 2.63 13.67 3.14
CA GLY A 77 3.91 13.59 3.86
C GLY A 77 3.90 12.56 4.98
N ASN A 78 2.74 12.07 5.43
CA ASN A 78 2.67 10.92 6.35
C ASN A 78 3.00 9.60 5.65
N PRO A 79 2.20 9.11 4.66
CA PRO A 79 2.46 7.83 4.01
C PRO A 79 3.75 7.81 3.20
N ILE A 80 4.34 8.94 2.82
CA ILE A 80 5.60 8.96 2.06
C ILE A 80 6.77 8.34 2.84
N ALA A 81 6.74 8.38 4.17
CA ALA A 81 7.79 7.79 5.01
C ALA A 81 7.95 6.27 4.77
N ALA A 82 6.87 5.58 4.36
CA ALA A 82 6.90 4.15 4.11
C ALA A 82 7.80 3.74 2.92
N TYR A 83 8.07 4.67 1.99
CA TYR A 83 8.85 4.42 0.77
C TYR A 83 10.36 4.49 0.99
N PHE A 84 10.82 5.05 2.12
CA PHE A 84 12.23 5.30 2.39
C PHE A 84 12.77 4.39 3.48
N ASP A 85 14.01 3.93 3.29
CA ASP A 85 14.73 3.07 4.20
C ASP A 85 15.21 3.88 5.42
N PRO A 86 14.64 3.67 6.62
CA PRO A 86 14.99 4.45 7.80
C PRO A 86 16.43 4.21 8.27
N ALA A 87 17.10 3.15 7.79
CA ALA A 87 18.52 2.93 8.05
C ALA A 87 19.43 3.84 7.20
N LYS A 88 18.90 4.46 6.14
CA LYS A 88 19.66 5.26 5.18
C LYS A 88 19.29 6.74 5.19
N VAL A 89 18.05 7.07 5.53
CA VAL A 89 17.56 8.46 5.52
C VAL A 89 16.48 8.67 6.58
N ASN A 90 16.46 9.85 7.19
CA ASN A 90 15.33 10.30 7.98
C ASN A 90 14.22 10.84 7.07
N VAL A 91 12.95 10.56 7.36
CA VAL A 91 11.83 11.31 6.78
C VAL A 91 11.22 12.16 7.90
N VAL A 92 11.38 13.47 7.80
CA VAL A 92 11.04 14.42 8.86
C VAL A 92 9.94 15.34 8.37
N ASN A 93 8.68 14.96 8.64
CA ASN A 93 7.54 15.76 8.22
C ASN A 93 7.24 16.86 9.24
N ARG A 94 7.59 18.09 8.86
CA ARG A 94 7.45 19.33 9.63
C ARG A 94 6.27 20.17 9.15
N ALA A 95 5.44 19.67 8.24
CA ALA A 95 4.26 20.39 7.76
C ALA A 95 3.20 20.52 8.85
N VAL A 96 2.47 21.63 8.85
CA VAL A 96 1.49 21.96 9.88
C VAL A 96 0.16 22.32 9.25
N GLY A 97 -0.90 21.68 9.73
CA GLY A 97 -2.26 21.93 9.27
C GLY A 97 -2.66 23.39 9.43
N GLY A 98 -3.23 23.97 8.36
CA GLY A 98 -3.78 25.33 8.39
C GLY A 98 -2.78 26.46 8.13
N LEU A 99 -1.47 26.19 8.12
CA LEU A 99 -0.45 27.20 7.81
C LEU A 99 -0.29 27.43 6.30
N SER A 100 0.06 28.65 5.95
CA SER A 100 0.53 29.09 4.63
C SER A 100 2.05 29.22 4.64
N SER A 101 2.68 29.51 3.50
CA SER A 101 4.12 29.81 3.45
C SER A 101 4.49 30.95 4.41
N ARG A 102 3.67 32.02 4.44
CA ARG A 102 3.78 33.12 5.40
C ARG A 102 3.71 32.65 6.84
N THR A 103 2.61 32.01 7.24
CA THR A 103 2.39 31.69 8.67
C THR A 103 3.31 30.56 9.15
N TYR A 104 3.82 29.72 8.24
CA TYR A 104 4.90 28.79 8.56
C TYR A 104 6.20 29.51 8.95
N LEU A 105 6.52 30.61 8.26
CA LEU A 105 7.66 31.46 8.58
C LEU A 105 7.40 32.29 9.85
N THR A 106 6.32 33.07 9.89
CA THR A 106 6.07 34.04 10.97
C THR A 106 5.75 33.41 12.33
N SER A 107 5.22 32.17 12.35
CA SER A 107 5.04 31.40 13.59
C SER A 107 6.30 30.64 14.03
N GLY A 108 7.44 30.85 13.37
CA GLY A 108 8.75 30.29 13.75
C GLY A 108 8.91 28.79 13.48
N HIS A 109 8.02 28.17 12.70
CA HIS A 109 8.18 26.76 12.31
C HIS A 109 9.35 26.58 11.34
N TRP A 110 9.57 27.56 10.45
CA TRP A 110 10.73 27.53 9.56
C TRP A 110 12.05 27.59 10.33
N ASP A 111 12.22 28.53 11.26
CA ASP A 111 13.47 28.65 12.05
C ASP A 111 13.77 27.36 12.82
N LYS A 112 12.74 26.76 13.45
CA LYS A 112 12.88 25.49 14.16
C LYS A 112 13.26 24.32 13.24
N THR A 113 12.79 24.34 12.00
CA THR A 113 13.14 23.33 10.99
C THR A 113 14.57 23.58 10.48
N LEU A 114 14.88 24.81 10.09
CA LEU A 114 16.18 25.24 9.57
C LEU A 114 17.33 25.02 10.58
N ALA A 115 17.03 25.07 11.88
CA ALA A 115 17.99 24.83 12.95
C ALA A 115 18.70 23.46 12.87
N PHE A 116 18.04 22.43 12.32
CA PHE A 116 18.63 21.10 12.16
C PHE A 116 18.91 20.70 10.70
N VAL A 117 18.58 21.56 9.72
CA VAL A 117 18.95 21.32 8.32
C VAL A 117 20.47 21.35 8.19
N LYS A 118 21.03 20.36 7.48
CA LYS A 118 22.48 20.22 7.29
C LYS A 118 22.84 19.80 5.84
N PRO A 119 24.13 19.85 5.47
CA PRO A 119 24.57 19.40 4.16
C PRO A 119 24.14 17.96 3.85
N GLY A 120 23.63 17.76 2.63
CA GLY A 120 23.17 16.45 2.17
C GLY A 120 21.69 16.14 2.44
N ASP A 121 21.00 16.96 3.23
CA ASP A 121 19.54 16.89 3.38
C ASP A 121 18.82 17.34 2.09
N ILE A 122 17.56 16.94 1.94
CA ILE A 122 16.64 17.36 0.87
C ILE A 122 15.41 17.99 1.54
N VAL A 123 15.06 19.22 1.17
CA VAL A 123 13.90 19.94 1.73
C VAL A 123 12.79 20.02 0.68
N LEU A 124 11.70 19.30 0.90
CA LEU A 124 10.49 19.34 0.08
C LEU A 124 9.54 20.37 0.66
N MET A 125 9.09 21.31 -0.18
CA MET A 125 8.18 22.38 0.24
C MET A 125 6.93 22.40 -0.62
N GLN A 126 5.75 22.31 0.02
CA GLN A 126 4.46 22.41 -0.65
C GLN A 126 3.52 23.34 0.12
N PHE A 127 3.16 24.45 -0.52
CA PHE A 127 2.23 25.46 -0.01
C PHE A 127 1.27 25.90 -1.14
N GLY A 128 0.33 26.80 -0.82
CA GLY A 128 -0.57 27.40 -1.81
C GLY A 128 -2.05 27.34 -1.42
N HIS A 129 -2.53 26.29 -0.74
CA HIS A 129 -3.95 26.18 -0.38
C HIS A 129 -4.39 27.27 0.58
N ASN A 130 -3.55 27.57 1.57
CA ASN A 130 -3.83 28.54 2.63
C ASN A 130 -3.34 29.95 2.28
N ASP A 131 -2.31 30.04 1.44
CA ASP A 131 -1.78 31.27 0.87
C ASP A 131 -2.84 32.03 0.04
N ALA A 132 -3.76 31.29 -0.58
CA ALA A 132 -4.91 31.83 -1.31
C ALA A 132 -5.99 32.52 -0.43
N ALA A 133 -5.85 32.52 0.89
CA ALA A 133 -6.74 33.23 1.80
C ALA A 133 -6.61 34.76 1.64
N PRO A 134 -7.56 35.56 2.17
CA PRO A 134 -7.40 37.01 2.26
C PRO A 134 -6.07 37.39 2.94
N LEU A 135 -5.48 38.48 2.48
CA LEU A 135 -4.18 38.97 2.97
C LEU A 135 -4.22 39.28 4.48
N ASN A 136 -5.34 39.83 4.95
CA ASN A 136 -5.60 40.15 6.34
C ASN A 136 -7.06 39.81 6.67
N ASP A 137 -7.29 39.11 7.77
CA ASP A 137 -8.62 38.73 8.24
C ASP A 137 -8.58 38.45 9.76
N ASP A 138 -9.74 38.44 10.41
CA ASP A 138 -9.88 38.24 11.87
C ASP A 138 -10.01 36.76 12.28
N LYS A 139 -9.91 35.82 11.34
CA LYS A 139 -10.16 34.39 11.58
C LYS A 139 -8.89 33.55 11.58
N ARG A 140 -8.02 33.79 10.60
CA ARG A 140 -6.85 32.97 10.24
C ARG A 140 -5.63 33.80 9.85
N ALA A 141 -5.82 34.98 9.25
CA ALA A 141 -4.78 35.94 8.87
C ALA A 141 -3.55 35.31 8.19
N ARG A 142 -3.78 34.52 7.13
CA ARG A 142 -2.75 33.62 6.55
C ARG A 142 -2.47 33.83 5.06
N GLY A 143 -3.19 34.72 4.39
CA GLY A 143 -2.98 34.98 2.97
C GLY A 143 -1.61 35.57 2.65
N THR A 144 -1.20 35.42 1.39
CA THR A 144 0.01 36.05 0.82
C THR A 144 -0.37 36.96 -0.33
N ILE A 145 0.52 37.89 -0.72
CA ILE A 145 0.33 38.63 -1.97
C ILE A 145 0.43 37.61 -3.13
N ARG A 146 -0.49 37.71 -4.08
CA ARG A 146 -0.58 36.77 -5.21
C ARG A 146 0.58 37.02 -6.19
N GLY A 147 1.13 35.95 -6.75
CA GLY A 147 2.18 36.02 -7.77
C GLY A 147 3.57 35.63 -7.27
N THR A 148 4.53 35.78 -8.18
CA THR A 148 5.92 35.34 -8.01
C THR A 148 6.88 36.49 -7.75
N GLY A 149 6.45 37.76 -7.71
CA GLY A 149 7.33 38.92 -7.60
C GLY A 149 7.97 39.08 -6.22
N ASN A 150 8.40 40.31 -5.90
CA ASN A 150 8.98 40.68 -4.60
C ASN A 150 8.11 41.70 -3.86
N GLU A 151 6.82 41.74 -4.19
CA GLU A 151 5.86 42.64 -3.58
C GLU A 151 5.77 42.41 -2.07
N SER A 152 5.55 43.49 -1.33
CA SER A 152 5.33 43.49 0.11
C SER A 152 4.30 44.53 0.53
N GLU A 153 3.56 44.24 1.58
CA GLU A 153 2.57 45.15 2.17
C GLU A 153 2.67 45.10 3.70
N GLU A 154 2.76 46.26 4.34
CA GLU A 154 2.69 46.36 5.81
C GLU A 154 1.22 46.29 6.25
N ILE A 155 0.92 45.42 7.21
CA ILE A 155 -0.41 45.30 7.78
C ILE A 155 -0.37 45.34 9.30
N ASP A 156 -1.47 45.83 9.89
CA ASP A 156 -1.82 45.48 11.27
C ASP A 156 -2.69 44.23 11.23
N ASN A 157 -2.13 43.10 11.64
CA ASN A 157 -2.81 41.81 11.59
C ASN A 157 -4.03 41.82 12.52
N ILE A 158 -5.23 41.69 11.94
CA ILE A 158 -6.49 41.83 12.68
C ILE A 158 -6.67 40.71 13.72
N LEU A 159 -6.16 39.50 13.43
CA LEU A 159 -6.25 38.36 14.34
C LEU A 159 -5.25 38.45 15.51
N THR A 160 -4.02 38.89 15.26
CA THR A 160 -2.95 38.88 16.28
C THR A 160 -2.70 40.23 16.94
N GLY A 161 -3.20 41.33 16.35
CA GLY A 161 -2.94 42.70 16.77
C GLY A 161 -1.51 43.17 16.54
N LYS A 162 -0.69 42.41 15.80
CA LYS A 162 0.72 42.72 15.54
C LYS A 162 0.88 43.37 14.18
N HIS A 163 1.79 44.33 14.10
CA HIS A 163 2.29 44.85 12.83
C HIS A 163 3.19 43.80 12.16
N GLU A 164 2.99 43.52 10.87
CA GLU A 164 3.87 42.64 10.09
C GLU A 164 3.91 43.02 8.60
N THR A 165 5.05 42.78 7.97
CA THR A 165 5.23 42.86 6.52
C THR A 165 4.82 41.56 5.86
N VAL A 166 3.89 41.62 4.92
CA VAL A 166 3.42 40.46 4.13
C VAL A 166 4.02 40.50 2.74
N HIS A 167 4.70 39.42 2.34
CA HIS A 167 5.28 39.30 1.01
C HIS A 167 4.41 38.50 0.02
N SER A 168 4.84 38.50 -1.24
CA SER A 168 4.30 37.61 -2.28
C SER A 168 4.54 36.13 -1.98
N TYR A 169 3.69 35.25 -2.53
CA TYR A 169 3.88 33.80 -2.45
C TYR A 169 5.26 33.38 -2.94
N GLY A 170 5.70 33.92 -4.09
CA GLY A 170 7.01 33.59 -4.64
C GLY A 170 8.17 34.03 -3.75
N TRP A 171 8.05 35.17 -3.06
CA TRP A 171 9.07 35.63 -2.12
C TRP A 171 9.28 34.62 -0.97
N TYR A 172 8.19 34.10 -0.37
CA TYR A 172 8.32 33.11 0.72
C TYR A 172 8.95 31.81 0.24
N LEU A 173 8.57 31.31 -0.94
CA LEU A 173 9.21 30.12 -1.51
C LEU A 173 10.70 30.35 -1.76
N ARG A 174 11.10 31.50 -2.33
CA ARG A 174 12.53 31.85 -2.51
C ARG A 174 13.27 31.88 -1.19
N LYS A 175 12.67 32.46 -0.14
CA LYS A 175 13.26 32.50 1.20
C LYS A 175 13.61 31.09 1.68
N PHE A 176 12.69 30.14 1.60
CA PHE A 176 12.94 28.75 1.99
C PHE A 176 14.01 28.06 1.12
N ILE A 177 14.00 28.30 -0.18
CA ILE A 177 14.98 27.76 -1.13
C ILE A 177 16.40 28.26 -0.80
N VAL A 178 16.55 29.58 -0.65
CA VAL A 178 17.82 30.24 -0.35
C VAL A 178 18.37 29.78 1.00
N ASP A 179 17.53 29.77 2.03
CA ASP A 179 17.92 29.32 3.37
C ASP A 179 18.35 27.85 3.41
N ALA A 180 17.58 26.95 2.76
CA ALA A 180 17.93 25.53 2.67
C ALA A 180 19.26 25.32 1.95
N ARG A 181 19.48 26.04 0.84
CA ARG A 181 20.74 26.01 0.09
C ARG A 181 21.90 26.54 0.92
N ALA A 182 21.70 27.60 1.69
CA ALA A 182 22.71 28.16 2.59
C ALA A 182 23.14 27.16 3.69
N LYS A 183 22.27 26.20 4.06
CA LYS A 183 22.61 25.07 4.94
C LYS A 183 23.20 23.86 4.21
N GLY A 184 23.41 23.93 2.89
CA GLY A 184 23.92 22.84 2.07
C GLY A 184 22.88 21.76 1.73
N ALA A 185 21.59 22.03 1.95
CA ALA A 185 20.51 21.13 1.57
C ALA A 185 20.04 21.36 0.14
N THR A 186 19.39 20.36 -0.44
CA THR A 186 18.78 20.44 -1.78
C THR A 186 17.30 20.83 -1.68
N PRO A 187 16.91 22.02 -2.14
CA PRO A 187 15.51 22.44 -2.13
C PRO A 187 14.74 21.82 -3.30
N VAL A 188 13.55 21.30 -3.01
CA VAL A 188 12.59 20.77 -3.98
C VAL A 188 11.22 21.39 -3.71
N VAL A 189 10.70 22.13 -4.68
CA VAL A 189 9.34 22.67 -4.64
C VAL A 189 8.37 21.63 -5.18
N VAL A 190 7.28 21.40 -4.45
CA VAL A 190 6.19 20.52 -4.84
C VAL A 190 4.93 21.38 -4.99
N SER A 191 4.26 21.33 -6.14
CA SER A 191 3.00 22.08 -6.30
C SER A 191 1.88 21.51 -5.43
N LEU A 192 0.94 22.33 -4.96
CA LEU A 192 -0.22 21.87 -4.19
C LEU A 192 -1.03 20.80 -4.94
N ILE A 193 -1.63 19.85 -4.21
CA ILE A 193 -2.57 18.90 -4.81
C ILE A 193 -3.80 19.63 -5.39
N PRO A 194 -4.45 19.10 -6.43
CA PRO A 194 -5.67 19.69 -6.95
C PRO A 194 -6.81 19.49 -5.95
N ARG A 195 -7.77 20.43 -5.95
CA ARG A 195 -9.04 20.25 -5.24
C ARG A 195 -9.88 19.20 -5.95
N LYS A 196 -10.81 18.60 -5.22
CA LYS A 196 -11.87 17.74 -5.75
C LYS A 196 -12.92 18.60 -6.48
N ALA A 197 -12.51 19.20 -7.60
CA ALA A 197 -13.30 20.13 -8.38
C ALA A 197 -13.06 19.89 -9.87
N TRP A 198 -14.14 19.85 -10.65
CA TRP A 198 -14.11 19.55 -12.08
C TRP A 198 -14.48 20.79 -12.90
N ASP A 199 -13.86 20.92 -14.08
CA ASP A 199 -14.21 21.90 -15.10
C ASP A 199 -15.46 21.48 -15.89
N GLU A 200 -15.84 22.31 -16.85
CA GLU A 200 -17.01 22.11 -17.71
C GLU A 200 -16.89 20.85 -18.59
N GLN A 201 -15.67 20.34 -18.79
CA GLN A 201 -15.37 19.13 -19.55
C GLN A 201 -15.32 17.88 -18.66
N GLY A 202 -15.63 18.02 -17.37
CA GLY A 202 -15.59 16.92 -16.40
C GLY A 202 -14.18 16.46 -16.05
N LYS A 203 -13.17 17.33 -16.21
CA LYS A 203 -11.78 17.08 -15.82
C LYS A 203 -11.42 17.84 -14.54
N ILE A 204 -10.50 17.31 -13.75
CA ILE A 204 -10.03 17.97 -12.54
C ILE A 204 -9.38 19.31 -12.88
N LYS A 205 -9.82 20.36 -12.20
CA LYS A 205 -9.27 21.71 -12.35
C LYS A 205 -7.82 21.72 -11.91
N ARG A 206 -6.94 22.15 -12.82
CA ARG A 206 -5.51 22.35 -12.58
C ARG A 206 -5.23 23.79 -12.19
N ASN A 207 -4.32 24.00 -11.24
CA ASN A 207 -3.97 25.34 -10.73
C ASN A 207 -2.79 25.98 -11.50
N LYS A 208 -2.64 25.67 -12.79
CA LYS A 208 -1.49 26.07 -13.62
C LYS A 208 -1.35 27.59 -13.78
N GLY A 209 -2.47 28.31 -13.85
CA GLY A 209 -2.47 29.78 -13.90
C GLY A 209 -2.41 30.46 -12.54
N ASP A 210 -2.15 29.71 -11.46
CA ASP A 210 -2.21 30.18 -10.08
C ASP A 210 -1.06 29.55 -9.26
N TYR A 211 -1.21 29.40 -7.93
CA TYR A 211 -0.22 28.85 -7.00
C TYR A 211 0.57 27.61 -7.46
N ALA A 212 0.03 26.70 -8.27
CA ALA A 212 0.82 25.57 -8.79
C ALA A 212 1.79 26.00 -9.90
N GLY A 213 1.37 26.89 -10.80
CA GLY A 213 2.26 27.50 -11.80
C GLY A 213 3.27 28.46 -11.18
N TRP A 214 2.88 29.24 -10.18
CA TRP A 214 3.81 30.12 -9.47
C TRP A 214 4.88 29.34 -8.70
N ALA A 215 4.51 28.19 -8.10
CA ALA A 215 5.48 27.30 -7.48
C ALA A 215 6.51 26.78 -8.49
N GLU A 216 6.05 26.39 -9.69
CA GLU A 216 6.95 25.99 -10.77
C GLU A 216 7.87 27.12 -11.23
N GLU A 217 7.33 28.32 -11.45
CA GLU A 217 8.08 29.47 -11.92
C GLU A 217 9.18 29.87 -10.92
N VAL A 218 8.87 29.86 -9.62
CA VAL A 218 9.86 30.08 -8.57
C VAL A 218 10.92 28.99 -8.56
N ALA A 219 10.51 27.71 -8.62
CA ALA A 219 11.47 26.61 -8.65
C ALA A 219 12.43 26.69 -9.83
N ARG A 220 11.91 27.02 -11.03
CA ARG A 220 12.71 27.21 -12.24
C ARG A 220 13.64 28.40 -12.14
N SER A 221 13.15 29.57 -11.70
CA SER A 221 13.96 30.78 -11.56
C SER A 221 15.08 30.64 -10.52
N GLU A 222 14.83 29.86 -9.47
CA GLU A 222 15.83 29.56 -8.44
C GLU A 222 16.70 28.34 -8.73
N HIS A 223 16.49 27.64 -9.85
CA HIS A 223 17.15 26.36 -10.17
C HIS A 223 17.00 25.32 -9.03
N ALA A 224 15.82 25.26 -8.41
CA ALA A 224 15.44 24.24 -7.44
C ALA A 224 14.76 23.05 -8.16
N GLY A 225 14.74 21.89 -7.51
CA GLY A 225 13.95 20.76 -8.02
C GLY A 225 12.46 21.11 -8.03
N PHE A 226 11.70 20.61 -9.00
CA PHE A 226 10.26 20.81 -9.09
C PHE A 226 9.50 19.51 -9.33
N ILE A 227 8.46 19.27 -8.55
CA ILE A 227 7.50 18.17 -8.74
C ILE A 227 6.12 18.78 -8.98
N ASP A 228 5.59 18.59 -10.19
CA ASP A 228 4.24 19.06 -10.55
C ASP A 228 3.15 18.12 -10.03
N LEU A 229 3.06 18.00 -8.70
CA LEU A 229 2.08 17.14 -8.05
C LEU A 229 0.64 17.53 -8.40
N ASN A 230 0.36 18.82 -8.63
CA ASN A 230 -0.94 19.30 -9.11
C ASN A 230 -1.35 18.61 -10.42
N ALA A 231 -0.49 18.69 -11.44
CA ALA A 231 -0.78 18.10 -12.75
C ALA A 231 -0.77 16.57 -12.70
N MET A 232 0.17 15.96 -11.96
CA MET A 232 0.27 14.51 -11.80
C MET A 232 -0.99 13.94 -11.13
N ALA A 233 -1.43 14.54 -10.03
CA ALA A 233 -2.62 14.10 -9.29
C ALA A 233 -3.90 14.36 -10.08
N ALA A 234 -4.03 15.52 -10.74
CA ALA A 234 -5.18 15.82 -11.59
C ALA A 234 -5.34 14.78 -12.71
N SER A 235 -4.23 14.42 -13.35
CA SER A 235 -4.22 13.42 -14.43
C SER A 235 -4.57 12.03 -13.91
N ARG A 236 -4.12 11.67 -12.70
CA ARG A 236 -4.49 10.40 -12.05
C ARG A 236 -5.98 10.38 -11.68
N TYR A 237 -6.52 11.47 -11.15
CA TYR A 237 -7.94 11.59 -10.82
C TYR A 237 -8.83 11.56 -12.07
N ASP A 238 -8.42 12.20 -13.16
CA ASP A 238 -9.12 12.13 -14.45
C ASP A 238 -9.21 10.69 -14.99
N ALA A 239 -8.17 9.88 -14.77
CA ALA A 239 -8.14 8.48 -15.17
C ALA A 239 -8.99 7.58 -14.26
N LEU A 240 -9.10 7.91 -12.96
CA LEU A 240 -9.92 7.16 -12.01
C LEU A 240 -11.42 7.43 -12.19
N GLY A 241 -11.79 8.63 -12.63
CA GLY A 241 -13.18 9.05 -12.75
C GLY A 241 -13.79 9.53 -11.43
N HIS A 242 -14.93 10.21 -11.54
CA HIS A 242 -15.56 10.96 -10.45
C HIS A 242 -15.76 10.13 -9.16
N ASP A 243 -16.44 9.00 -9.24
CA ASP A 243 -16.83 8.22 -8.05
C ASP A 243 -15.64 7.64 -7.29
N ALA A 244 -14.61 7.19 -8.03
CA ALA A 244 -13.37 6.72 -7.42
C ALA A 244 -12.62 7.86 -6.71
N VAL A 245 -12.60 9.06 -7.29
CA VAL A 245 -11.99 10.24 -6.67
C VAL A 245 -12.73 10.65 -5.40
N MET A 246 -14.06 10.56 -5.36
CA MET A 246 -14.84 10.85 -4.15
C MET A 246 -14.39 10.01 -2.95
N ASN A 247 -14.00 8.75 -3.19
CA ASN A 247 -13.52 7.82 -2.16
C ASN A 247 -12.09 8.10 -1.67
N LEU A 248 -11.38 9.07 -2.26
CA LEU A 248 -10.05 9.50 -1.82
C LEU A 248 -10.10 10.66 -0.80
N PHE A 249 -11.30 11.08 -0.40
CA PHE A 249 -11.55 12.16 0.55
C PHE A 249 -12.41 11.64 1.72
N PRO A 250 -12.36 12.26 2.91
CA PRO A 250 -13.24 11.92 4.03
C PRO A 250 -14.71 12.07 3.64
N LEU A 251 -15.48 10.98 3.74
CA LEU A 251 -16.93 11.00 3.52
C LEU A 251 -17.70 11.52 4.75
N THR A 252 -17.03 11.62 5.89
CA THR A 252 -17.61 12.09 7.16
C THR A 252 -17.70 13.61 7.25
N THR A 253 -17.12 14.33 6.29
CA THR A 253 -17.14 15.80 6.24
C THR A 253 -17.89 16.21 4.97
N PRO A 254 -19.14 16.68 5.09
CA PRO A 254 -19.87 17.25 3.97
C PRO A 254 -19.01 18.31 3.26
N ASP A 255 -19.01 18.31 1.93
CA ASP A 255 -18.32 19.29 1.09
C ASP A 255 -16.77 19.34 1.20
N GLU A 256 -16.14 18.30 1.75
CA GLU A 256 -14.68 18.20 1.74
C GLU A 256 -14.14 18.11 0.30
N HIS A 257 -13.26 19.04 -0.04
CA HIS A 257 -12.76 19.27 -1.40
C HIS A 257 -11.25 19.52 -1.46
N VAL A 258 -10.55 19.53 -0.32
CA VAL A 258 -9.10 19.77 -0.22
C VAL A 258 -8.39 18.59 0.44
N HIS A 259 -8.86 18.16 1.61
CA HIS A 259 -8.14 17.20 2.43
C HIS A 259 -8.45 15.78 2.00
N THR A 260 -7.42 15.04 1.62
CA THR A 260 -7.54 13.63 1.31
C THR A 260 -7.69 12.77 2.56
N ASN A 261 -8.32 11.60 2.40
CA ASN A 261 -8.24 10.54 3.39
C ASN A 261 -6.92 9.76 3.25
N TRP A 262 -6.75 8.65 3.99
CA TRP A 262 -5.50 7.89 3.91
C TRP A 262 -5.17 7.41 2.48
N ALA A 263 -6.17 6.92 1.75
CA ALA A 263 -5.99 6.42 0.39
C ALA A 263 -5.58 7.54 -0.59
N GLY A 264 -6.21 8.71 -0.50
CA GLY A 264 -5.83 9.88 -1.30
C GLY A 264 -4.43 10.39 -0.95
N ALA A 265 -4.07 10.43 0.34
CA ALA A 265 -2.74 10.81 0.79
C ALA A 265 -1.67 9.82 0.30
N GLN A 266 -1.96 8.53 0.30
CA GLN A 266 -1.06 7.48 -0.21
C GLN A 266 -0.86 7.61 -1.72
N LEU A 267 -1.92 7.88 -2.49
CA LEU A 267 -1.83 8.14 -3.93
C LEU A 267 -0.94 9.36 -4.21
N ASN A 268 -1.13 10.46 -3.49
CA ASN A 268 -0.30 11.65 -3.66
C ASN A 268 1.17 11.39 -3.26
N ALA A 269 1.42 10.61 -2.21
CA ALA A 269 2.78 10.21 -1.83
C ALA A 269 3.48 9.38 -2.92
N GLN A 270 2.75 8.46 -3.59
CA GLN A 270 3.29 7.71 -4.73
C GLN A 270 3.72 8.64 -5.87
N LEU A 271 2.91 9.64 -6.17
CA LEU A 271 3.21 10.63 -7.21
C LEU A 271 4.42 11.48 -6.83
N VAL A 272 4.55 11.89 -5.57
CA VAL A 272 5.75 12.60 -5.09
C VAL A 272 7.00 11.72 -5.20
N VAL A 273 6.92 10.45 -4.82
CA VAL A 273 8.05 9.50 -4.99
C VAL A 273 8.42 9.32 -6.46
N ALA A 274 7.44 9.24 -7.36
CA ALA A 274 7.68 9.22 -8.80
C ALA A 274 8.35 10.51 -9.28
N GLY A 275 7.90 11.67 -8.80
CA GLY A 275 8.51 12.97 -9.06
C GLY A 275 9.97 13.04 -8.59
N LEU A 276 10.26 12.61 -7.36
CA LEU A 276 11.61 12.56 -6.81
C LEU A 276 12.54 11.67 -7.64
N LYS A 277 12.06 10.52 -8.12
CA LYS A 277 12.81 9.67 -9.06
C LYS A 277 13.07 10.40 -10.39
N GLY A 278 12.07 11.11 -10.90
CA GLY A 278 12.15 11.88 -12.15
C GLY A 278 13.14 13.06 -12.11
N LEU A 279 13.45 13.58 -10.92
CA LEU A 279 14.47 14.62 -10.74
C LEU A 279 15.91 14.10 -10.98
N GLY A 280 16.12 12.79 -11.05
CA GLY A 280 17.43 12.19 -11.37
C GLY A 280 18.47 12.27 -10.24
N ASP A 281 18.08 12.67 -9.03
CA ASP A 281 18.96 12.65 -7.87
C ASP A 281 19.28 11.22 -7.44
N LYS A 282 20.53 10.80 -7.65
CA LYS A 282 21.01 9.44 -7.37
C LYS A 282 20.82 9.02 -5.91
N ARG A 283 20.75 9.97 -4.98
CA ARG A 283 20.50 9.69 -3.55
C ARG A 283 19.12 9.09 -3.34
N ILE A 284 18.11 9.54 -4.09
CA ILE A 284 16.73 9.05 -3.96
C ILE A 284 16.67 7.54 -4.18
N ALA A 285 17.33 7.03 -5.23
CA ALA A 285 17.39 5.59 -5.48
C ALA A 285 18.04 4.81 -4.33
N ALA A 286 19.08 5.36 -3.71
CA ALA A 286 19.76 4.74 -2.57
C ALA A 286 18.90 4.75 -1.29
N TYR A 287 18.13 5.83 -1.08
CA TYR A 287 17.28 6.03 0.10
C TYR A 287 15.97 5.26 0.05
N LEU A 288 15.45 4.97 -1.14
CA LEU A 288 14.24 4.18 -1.26
C LEU A 288 14.45 2.81 -0.62
N LYS A 289 13.41 2.33 0.06
CA LYS A 289 13.38 0.91 0.40
C LYS A 289 13.52 0.12 -0.89
N PRO A 290 14.26 -1.01 -0.87
CA PRO A 290 14.00 -2.08 -1.85
C PRO A 290 12.48 -2.24 -1.88
N ALA A 291 11.85 -2.33 -3.05
CA ALA A 291 10.39 -2.31 -3.14
C ALA A 291 9.76 -3.36 -2.21
N GLU A 292 9.36 -2.92 -1.02
CA GLU A 292 8.80 -3.75 0.02
C GLU A 292 7.29 -3.54 0.03
N ASP A 293 6.65 -4.41 -0.72
CA ASP A 293 5.75 -5.36 -0.13
C ASP A 293 4.84 -4.91 1.04
N GLU A 294 3.74 -4.25 0.68
CA GLU A 294 2.61 -4.02 1.56
C GLU A 294 1.89 -5.33 2.02
N ARG A 295 2.41 -6.56 1.76
CA ARG A 295 1.74 -7.82 2.13
C ARG A 295 1.59 -7.92 3.65
N PRO A 296 0.35 -7.88 4.19
CA PRO A 296 0.10 -8.03 5.61
C PRO A 296 0.41 -9.47 6.04
N VAL A 297 1.05 -9.62 7.21
CA VAL A 297 1.19 -10.93 7.86
C VAL A 297 -0.06 -11.14 8.69
N VAL A 298 -0.86 -12.15 8.33
CA VAL A 298 -2.04 -12.53 9.12
C VAL A 298 -1.59 -13.32 10.35
N ASP A 299 -2.19 -13.14 11.54
CA ASP A 299 -1.92 -14.07 12.64
C ASP A 299 -2.40 -15.46 12.24
N ALA A 300 -1.49 -16.44 12.24
CA ALA A 300 -1.87 -17.80 11.88
C ALA A 300 -3.01 -18.32 12.79
N ARG A 301 -2.97 -18.01 14.08
CA ARG A 301 -3.93 -18.55 15.05
C ARG A 301 -5.37 -18.09 14.79
N SER A 302 -5.56 -16.99 14.05
CA SER A 302 -6.89 -16.48 13.70
C SER A 302 -7.47 -17.08 12.41
N VAL A 303 -6.70 -17.86 11.65
CA VAL A 303 -7.16 -18.49 10.41
C VAL A 303 -7.66 -19.91 10.72
N ARG A 304 -8.95 -20.15 10.51
CA ARG A 304 -9.56 -21.47 10.66
C ARG A 304 -8.97 -22.43 9.62
N ASP A 305 -8.58 -23.62 10.08
CA ASP A 305 -8.16 -24.68 9.17
C ASP A 305 -9.40 -25.23 8.44
N GLU A 306 -9.40 -25.13 7.11
CA GLU A 306 -10.41 -25.78 6.26
C GLU A 306 -10.14 -27.29 6.21
N ALA A 307 -11.22 -28.08 6.14
CA ALA A 307 -11.15 -29.54 6.09
C ALA A 307 -12.06 -30.08 4.98
N PRO A 308 -11.75 -31.26 4.40
CA PRO A 308 -12.61 -31.90 3.40
C PRO A 308 -14.04 -32.07 3.92
N LEU A 309 -15.01 -31.66 3.12
CA LEU A 309 -16.44 -31.79 3.47
C LEU A 309 -16.91 -33.24 3.40
N ASN A 310 -16.41 -34.01 2.43
CA ASN A 310 -16.69 -35.44 2.28
C ASN A 310 -15.39 -36.25 2.28
N PRO A 311 -15.03 -36.90 3.40
CA PRO A 311 -13.78 -37.67 3.50
C PRO A 311 -13.63 -38.83 2.51
N ALA A 312 -14.74 -39.31 1.92
CA ALA A 312 -14.72 -40.39 0.93
C ALA A 312 -14.27 -39.92 -0.46
N LEU A 313 -14.33 -38.62 -0.75
CA LEU A 313 -13.89 -38.05 -2.02
C LEU A 313 -12.40 -37.67 -1.96
N PRO A 314 -11.68 -37.69 -3.11
CA PRO A 314 -10.38 -37.04 -3.21
C PRO A 314 -10.51 -35.54 -2.92
N THR A 315 -9.42 -34.92 -2.49
CA THR A 315 -9.37 -33.49 -2.17
C THR A 315 -8.32 -32.79 -3.01
N LEU A 316 -8.68 -31.62 -3.55
CA LEU A 316 -7.75 -30.65 -4.08
C LEU A 316 -7.36 -29.67 -2.96
N PHE A 317 -6.12 -29.76 -2.51
CA PHE A 317 -5.54 -28.83 -1.54
C PHE A 317 -4.81 -27.70 -2.27
N LEU A 318 -5.10 -26.46 -1.87
CA LEU A 318 -4.37 -25.28 -2.32
C LEU A 318 -3.46 -24.79 -1.21
N VAL A 319 -2.17 -24.71 -1.49
CA VAL A 319 -1.13 -24.26 -0.56
C VAL A 319 -0.43 -23.06 -1.17
N GLY A 320 -0.35 -21.97 -0.43
CA GLY A 320 0.28 -20.75 -0.94
C GLY A 320 0.12 -19.52 -0.06
N ASP A 321 0.31 -18.36 -0.69
CA ASP A 321 0.35 -17.05 -0.06
C ASP A 321 -0.96 -16.23 -0.22
N SER A 322 -0.87 -14.91 -0.08
CA SER A 322 -2.02 -14.00 -0.22
C SER A 322 -2.65 -13.97 -1.60
N THR A 323 -1.94 -14.39 -2.66
CA THR A 323 -2.48 -14.48 -4.02
C THR A 323 -3.30 -15.75 -4.24
N VAL A 324 -3.26 -16.70 -3.31
CA VAL A 324 -4.03 -17.96 -3.35
C VAL A 324 -5.16 -17.95 -2.31
N LYS A 325 -4.97 -17.32 -1.14
CA LYS A 325 -5.88 -17.40 0.02
C LYS A 325 -7.35 -17.04 -0.25
N SER A 326 -8.23 -17.61 0.58
CA SER A 326 -9.63 -17.20 0.74
C SER A 326 -9.79 -16.09 1.78
N GLY A 327 -10.95 -15.42 1.78
CA GLY A 327 -11.38 -14.47 2.80
C GLY A 327 -10.77 -13.08 2.64
N GLY A 328 -10.67 -12.60 1.40
CA GLY A 328 -9.99 -11.35 1.06
C GLY A 328 -10.28 -10.16 2.00
N ALA A 329 -9.24 -9.42 2.38
CA ALA A 329 -9.34 -8.24 3.23
C ALA A 329 -8.99 -6.99 2.42
N ASN A 330 -9.68 -5.87 2.64
CA ASN A 330 -9.46 -4.61 1.92
C ASN A 330 -9.54 -4.75 0.39
N GLY A 331 -10.39 -5.66 -0.11
CA GLY A 331 -10.57 -5.90 -1.54
C GLY A 331 -9.53 -6.81 -2.20
N ALA A 332 -8.49 -7.26 -1.48
CA ALA A 332 -7.48 -8.21 -1.98
C ALA A 332 -7.98 -9.66 -1.90
N ILE A 333 -8.15 -10.32 -3.04
CA ILE A 333 -8.71 -11.67 -3.17
C ILE A 333 -7.74 -12.57 -3.93
N GLY A 334 -7.47 -13.77 -3.39
CA GLY A 334 -6.64 -14.76 -4.05
C GLY A 334 -7.42 -15.61 -5.05
N TRP A 335 -6.74 -16.14 -6.07
CA TRP A 335 -7.38 -16.95 -7.11
C TRP A 335 -7.98 -18.26 -6.55
N GLY A 336 -7.43 -18.79 -5.45
CA GLY A 336 -7.92 -20.02 -4.82
C GLY A 336 -9.34 -19.87 -4.27
N GLU A 337 -9.73 -18.66 -3.85
CA GLU A 337 -11.12 -18.36 -3.46
C GLU A 337 -12.10 -18.52 -4.63
N ARG A 338 -11.64 -18.26 -5.87
CA ARG A 338 -12.46 -18.20 -7.08
C ARG A 338 -12.49 -19.50 -7.88
N ILE A 339 -11.75 -20.53 -7.46
CA ILE A 339 -11.57 -21.73 -8.27
C ILE A 339 -12.68 -22.79 -8.09
N ALA A 340 -13.44 -22.74 -6.99
CA ALA A 340 -14.46 -23.75 -6.67
C ALA A 340 -15.48 -24.03 -7.80
N PRO A 341 -16.03 -23.03 -8.53
CA PRO A 341 -17.02 -23.28 -9.58
C PRO A 341 -16.52 -24.10 -10.79
N TYR A 342 -15.21 -24.34 -10.88
CA TYR A 342 -14.59 -25.11 -11.96
C TYR A 342 -14.54 -26.62 -11.67
N PHE A 343 -14.90 -27.04 -10.45
CA PHE A 343 -14.86 -28.42 -10.00
C PHE A 343 -16.24 -28.95 -9.57
N ASP A 344 -16.52 -30.21 -9.91
CA ASP A 344 -17.74 -30.91 -9.50
C ASP A 344 -17.60 -31.34 -8.04
N ALA A 345 -18.26 -30.61 -7.14
CA ALA A 345 -18.23 -30.85 -5.69
C ALA A 345 -18.76 -32.24 -5.29
N ARG A 346 -19.43 -32.97 -6.19
CA ARG A 346 -19.85 -34.37 -5.96
C ARG A 346 -18.71 -35.37 -6.14
N LYS A 347 -17.62 -34.95 -6.78
CA LYS A 347 -16.49 -35.82 -7.16
C LYS A 347 -15.18 -35.47 -6.44
N ILE A 348 -15.02 -34.22 -5.99
CA ILE A 348 -13.80 -33.75 -5.33
C ILE A 348 -14.11 -32.69 -4.26
N ASN A 349 -13.36 -32.71 -3.15
CA ASN A 349 -13.35 -31.61 -2.19
C ASN A 349 -12.38 -30.52 -2.64
N LEU A 350 -12.61 -29.28 -2.20
CA LEU A 350 -11.64 -28.19 -2.30
C LEU A 350 -11.29 -27.69 -0.90
N VAL A 351 -10.01 -27.62 -0.57
CA VAL A 351 -9.50 -27.08 0.69
C VAL A 351 -8.45 -26.03 0.39
N ASN A 352 -8.73 -24.76 0.72
CA ASN A 352 -7.77 -23.69 0.55
C ASN A 352 -7.00 -23.43 1.85
N ALA A 353 -5.81 -24.00 1.94
CA ALA A 353 -4.93 -23.84 3.10
C ALA A 353 -3.99 -22.61 2.97
N ALA A 354 -4.10 -21.82 1.90
CA ALA A 354 -3.21 -20.68 1.67
C ALA A 354 -3.46 -19.53 2.66
N ILE A 355 -2.38 -18.85 3.05
CA ILE A 355 -2.43 -17.80 4.08
C ILE A 355 -1.65 -16.57 3.64
N GLY A 356 -2.25 -15.40 3.87
CA GLY A 356 -1.62 -14.13 3.56
C GLY A 356 -0.27 -13.93 4.27
N GLY A 357 0.71 -13.46 3.50
CA GLY A 357 2.04 -13.14 3.99
C GLY A 357 2.91 -14.35 4.33
N ARG A 358 2.59 -15.57 3.86
CA ARG A 358 3.47 -16.74 4.02
C ARG A 358 4.41 -16.90 2.83
N SER A 359 5.63 -17.33 3.12
CA SER A 359 6.59 -17.88 2.16
C SER A 359 6.62 -19.40 2.27
N SER A 360 7.37 -20.07 1.38
CA SER A 360 7.63 -21.51 1.51
C SER A 360 8.24 -21.84 2.88
N ARG A 361 9.15 -20.99 3.39
CA ARG A 361 9.73 -21.09 4.74
C ARG A 361 8.68 -20.97 5.83
N THR A 362 7.96 -19.84 5.91
CA THR A 362 7.11 -19.57 7.07
C THR A 362 5.87 -20.46 7.10
N PHE A 363 5.38 -20.92 5.96
CA PHE A 363 4.34 -21.94 5.92
C PHE A 363 4.80 -23.26 6.56
N TYR A 364 6.06 -23.64 6.34
CA TYR A 364 6.67 -24.81 6.97
C TYR A 364 6.87 -24.60 8.47
N THR A 365 7.58 -23.53 8.85
CA THR A 365 8.00 -23.32 10.25
C THR A 365 6.87 -22.96 11.21
N GLU A 366 5.75 -22.47 10.70
CA GLU A 366 4.53 -22.23 11.49
C GLU A 366 3.65 -23.50 11.62
N GLY A 367 4.11 -24.66 11.14
CA GLY A 367 3.40 -25.94 11.23
C GLY A 367 2.16 -26.02 10.34
N ARG A 368 2.04 -25.15 9.32
CA ARG A 368 0.89 -25.15 8.41
C ARG A 368 0.94 -26.31 7.44
N TRP A 369 2.14 -26.64 6.98
CA TRP A 369 2.33 -27.83 6.18
C TRP A 369 1.92 -29.10 6.94
N ASP A 370 2.28 -29.22 8.21
CA ASP A 370 1.91 -30.38 9.03
C ASP A 370 0.39 -30.56 9.11
N LYS A 371 -0.37 -29.47 9.20
CA LYS A 371 -1.84 -29.49 9.19
C LYS A 371 -2.44 -29.95 7.86
N VAL A 372 -1.82 -29.60 6.74
CA VAL A 372 -2.22 -30.11 5.42
C VAL A 372 -1.85 -31.58 5.32
N LEU A 373 -0.61 -31.93 5.68
CA LEU A 373 -0.07 -33.28 5.61
C LEU A 373 -0.84 -34.28 6.47
N ALA A 374 -1.38 -33.86 7.61
CA ALA A 374 -2.24 -34.66 8.48
C ALA A 374 -3.58 -35.02 7.83
N GLN A 375 -4.04 -34.24 6.84
CA GLN A 375 -5.30 -34.46 6.12
C GLN A 375 -5.12 -35.22 4.80
N LEU A 376 -3.90 -35.23 4.24
CA LEU A 376 -3.62 -35.86 2.96
C LEU A 376 -3.80 -37.38 3.00
N LYS A 377 -4.47 -37.90 1.96
CA LYS A 377 -4.59 -39.34 1.68
C LYS A 377 -4.29 -39.65 0.21
N ARG A 378 -4.13 -40.95 -0.07
CA ARG A 378 -3.87 -41.45 -1.42
C ARG A 378 -4.98 -41.01 -2.39
N GLY A 379 -4.57 -40.44 -3.52
CA GLY A 379 -5.49 -39.94 -4.55
C GLY A 379 -5.88 -38.47 -4.41
N ASP A 380 -5.46 -37.79 -3.33
CA ASP A 380 -5.58 -36.33 -3.24
C ASP A 380 -4.62 -35.62 -4.22
N ILE A 381 -4.90 -34.35 -4.51
CA ILE A 381 -4.07 -33.48 -5.33
C ILE A 381 -3.67 -32.26 -4.51
N VAL A 382 -2.41 -31.84 -4.59
CA VAL A 382 -1.90 -30.64 -3.92
C VAL A 382 -1.32 -29.69 -4.95
N ILE A 383 -1.82 -28.46 -4.99
CA ILE A 383 -1.19 -27.35 -5.72
C ILE A 383 -0.43 -26.50 -4.71
N VAL A 384 0.87 -26.34 -4.93
CA VAL A 384 1.75 -25.51 -4.09
C VAL A 384 2.22 -24.31 -4.92
N GLN A 385 1.97 -23.10 -4.44
CA GLN A 385 2.41 -21.85 -5.09
C GLN A 385 3.00 -20.88 -4.06
N PHE A 386 4.32 -20.70 -4.11
CA PHE A 386 5.08 -19.74 -3.29
C PHE A 386 6.11 -18.99 -4.15
N GLY A 387 6.71 -17.93 -3.60
CA GLY A 387 7.69 -17.12 -4.31
C GLY A 387 7.56 -15.62 -4.03
N HIS A 388 6.34 -15.10 -3.86
CA HIS A 388 6.13 -13.68 -3.54
C HIS A 388 6.89 -13.28 -2.27
N ASN A 389 6.69 -14.03 -1.19
CA ASN A 389 7.25 -13.74 0.13
C ASN A 389 8.65 -14.32 0.38
N ASP A 390 9.19 -15.07 -0.58
CA ASP A 390 10.39 -15.88 -0.42
C ASP A 390 11.69 -15.14 -0.75
N GLY A 391 11.60 -14.09 -1.58
CA GLY A 391 12.77 -13.27 -1.92
C GLY A 391 13.26 -12.41 -0.76
N GLY A 392 14.33 -11.65 -0.99
CA GLY A 392 14.92 -10.72 -0.01
C GLY A 392 16.05 -11.32 0.81
N ARG A 393 16.60 -10.51 1.72
CA ARG A 393 17.73 -10.91 2.58
C ARG A 393 17.20 -11.51 3.89
N ILE A 394 17.75 -12.67 4.26
CA ILE A 394 17.49 -13.32 5.56
C ILE A 394 18.03 -12.42 6.71
N GLY A 395 17.30 -12.35 7.82
CA GLY A 395 17.60 -11.46 8.93
C GLY A 395 17.29 -9.97 8.67
N ASP A 396 16.66 -9.64 7.54
CA ASP A 396 16.13 -8.31 7.32
C ASP A 396 14.76 -8.18 8.02
N PRO A 397 14.59 -7.26 9.02
CA PRO A 397 13.32 -7.08 9.70
C PRO A 397 12.16 -6.77 8.74
N ALA A 398 12.51 -6.15 7.62
CA ALA A 398 11.60 -5.62 6.64
C ALA A 398 11.01 -6.76 5.76
N MET A 399 11.74 -7.89 5.66
CA MET A 399 11.25 -9.16 5.12
C MET A 399 10.33 -9.95 6.06
N LYS A 400 10.16 -9.50 7.32
CA LYS A 400 9.26 -10.09 8.33
C LYS A 400 9.50 -11.60 8.55
N ASN A 401 10.78 -12.02 8.53
CA ASN A 401 11.19 -13.43 8.68
C ASN A 401 10.71 -14.39 7.58
N ARG A 402 10.34 -13.87 6.40
CA ARG A 402 9.75 -14.68 5.31
C ARG A 402 10.77 -15.19 4.29
N ALA A 403 11.88 -14.48 4.11
CA ALA A 403 12.88 -14.84 3.10
C ALA A 403 13.40 -16.27 3.30
N SER A 404 13.51 -17.02 2.20
CA SER A 404 14.19 -18.32 2.12
C SER A 404 15.54 -18.15 1.42
N ALA A 405 16.46 -19.10 1.62
CA ALA A 405 17.76 -19.02 0.96
C ALA A 405 17.59 -19.30 -0.56
N PRO A 406 18.42 -18.70 -1.42
CA PRO A 406 18.34 -18.97 -2.85
C PRO A 406 18.83 -20.38 -3.18
N GLY A 407 18.22 -21.02 -4.19
CA GLY A 407 18.65 -22.31 -4.73
C GLY A 407 17.69 -23.45 -4.46
N THR A 408 18.11 -24.65 -4.85
CA THR A 408 17.38 -25.92 -4.65
C THR A 408 18.12 -26.90 -3.75
N GLY A 409 19.37 -26.59 -3.37
CA GLY A 409 20.23 -27.46 -2.60
C GLY A 409 19.94 -27.44 -1.09
N PRO A 410 20.67 -28.27 -0.33
CA PRO A 410 20.47 -28.44 1.11
C PRO A 410 21.07 -27.31 1.96
N GLU A 411 21.64 -26.28 1.33
CA GLU A 411 22.33 -25.20 2.03
C GLU A 411 21.37 -24.46 2.98
N THR A 412 21.90 -24.08 4.14
CA THR A 412 21.17 -23.33 5.14
C THR A 412 21.87 -22.03 5.48
N VAL A 413 21.08 -21.01 5.81
CA VAL A 413 21.54 -19.73 6.36
C VAL A 413 21.00 -19.60 7.78
N GLU A 414 21.84 -19.23 8.75
CA GLU A 414 21.37 -18.95 10.11
C GLU A 414 20.63 -17.59 10.14
N ASP A 415 19.45 -17.57 10.72
CA ASP A 415 18.67 -16.35 11.00
C ASP A 415 18.46 -16.20 12.50
N THR A 416 18.49 -14.97 12.99
CA THR A 416 18.17 -14.65 14.38
C THR A 416 16.83 -13.92 14.41
N ARG A 417 15.82 -14.58 14.97
CA ARG A 417 14.46 -14.04 15.07
C ARG A 417 14.41 -12.86 16.04
N PRO A 418 13.36 -12.01 15.97
CA PRO A 418 13.20 -10.88 16.89
C PRO A 418 13.13 -11.26 18.38
N ASP A 419 12.79 -12.50 18.70
CA ASP A 419 12.79 -13.04 20.07
C ASP A 419 14.17 -13.57 20.52
N GLY A 420 15.20 -13.43 19.68
CA GLY A 420 16.57 -13.91 19.93
C GLY A 420 16.79 -15.39 19.61
N SER A 421 15.75 -16.14 19.21
CA SER A 421 15.91 -17.53 18.80
C SER A 421 16.62 -17.64 17.45
N LYS A 422 17.44 -18.68 17.29
CA LYS A 422 18.16 -18.97 16.04
C LYS A 422 17.41 -20.01 15.23
N GLU A 423 17.37 -19.81 13.92
CA GLU A 423 16.74 -20.69 12.94
C GLU A 423 17.71 -21.01 11.80
N GLN A 424 17.81 -22.28 11.40
CA GLN A 424 18.45 -22.66 10.15
C GLN A 424 17.44 -22.55 9.01
N VAL A 425 17.65 -21.58 8.15
CA VAL A 425 16.79 -21.28 7.01
C VAL A 425 17.26 -22.06 5.80
N HIS A 426 16.41 -22.92 5.25
CA HIS A 426 16.73 -23.69 4.06
C HIS A 426 16.52 -22.89 2.77
N SER A 427 17.01 -23.44 1.66
CA SER A 427 16.74 -22.90 0.34
C SER A 427 15.25 -23.01 -0.04
N PHE A 428 14.78 -22.11 -0.92
CA PHE A 428 13.43 -22.18 -1.48
C PHE A 428 13.13 -23.58 -2.02
N GLY A 429 14.00 -24.11 -2.88
CA GLY A 429 13.78 -25.42 -3.49
C GLY A 429 13.86 -26.56 -2.49
N TRP A 430 14.60 -26.43 -1.37
CA TRP A 430 14.54 -27.42 -0.29
C TRP A 430 13.14 -27.49 0.34
N TYR A 431 12.52 -26.34 0.66
CA TYR A 431 11.15 -26.33 1.20
C TYR A 431 10.14 -26.92 0.20
N MET A 432 10.25 -26.52 -1.07
CA MET A 432 9.37 -27.06 -2.12
C MET A 432 9.57 -28.57 -2.31
N ALA A 433 10.82 -29.06 -2.28
CA ALA A 433 11.13 -30.49 -2.38
C ALA A 433 10.59 -31.27 -1.18
N ARG A 434 10.62 -30.68 0.02
CA ARG A 434 10.03 -31.26 1.21
C ARG A 434 8.51 -31.43 1.07
N TYR A 435 7.82 -30.40 0.58
CA TYR A 435 6.38 -30.48 0.29
C TYR A 435 6.05 -31.56 -0.74
N VAL A 436 6.83 -31.66 -1.82
CA VAL A 436 6.68 -32.72 -2.83
C VAL A 436 6.87 -34.10 -2.21
N ALA A 437 7.96 -34.32 -1.49
CA ALA A 437 8.28 -35.61 -0.90
C ALA A 437 7.22 -36.06 0.11
N ASP A 438 6.81 -35.18 1.02
CA ASP A 438 5.83 -35.48 2.07
C ASP A 438 4.45 -35.81 1.48
N ALA A 439 3.97 -35.03 0.51
CA ALA A 439 2.68 -35.28 -0.13
C ALA A 439 2.68 -36.56 -0.97
N ARG A 440 3.77 -36.83 -1.70
CA ARG A 440 3.91 -38.08 -2.46
C ARG A 440 4.00 -39.30 -1.56
N ALA A 441 4.63 -39.18 -0.39
CA ALA A 441 4.65 -40.26 0.61
C ALA A 441 3.23 -40.59 1.13
N ARG A 442 2.30 -39.62 1.08
CA ARG A 442 0.86 -39.85 1.33
C ARG A 442 0.09 -40.37 0.11
N GLY A 443 0.75 -40.54 -1.03
CA GLY A 443 0.14 -40.98 -2.29
C GLY A 443 -0.66 -39.90 -3.01
N ALA A 444 -0.37 -38.62 -2.74
CA ALA A 444 -0.99 -37.49 -3.43
C ALA A 444 -0.23 -37.13 -4.72
N THR A 445 -0.96 -36.60 -5.71
CA THR A 445 -0.38 -35.95 -6.89
C THR A 445 -0.01 -34.52 -6.54
N VAL A 446 1.23 -34.11 -6.82
CA VAL A 446 1.72 -32.76 -6.49
C VAL A 446 1.92 -31.95 -7.76
N ILE A 447 1.46 -30.69 -7.72
CA ILE A 447 1.64 -29.69 -8.76
C ILE A 447 2.35 -28.49 -8.13
N LEU A 448 3.56 -28.21 -8.58
CA LEU A 448 4.25 -26.96 -8.27
C LEU A 448 3.84 -25.91 -9.29
N ALA A 449 3.30 -24.79 -8.82
CA ALA A 449 2.91 -23.67 -9.65
C ALA A 449 3.79 -22.46 -9.34
N SER A 450 4.45 -21.91 -10.36
CA SER A 450 5.18 -20.64 -10.21
C SER A 450 4.23 -19.49 -9.80
N PRO A 451 4.68 -18.42 -9.13
CA PRO A 451 3.81 -17.33 -8.71
C PRO A 451 3.02 -16.65 -9.84
N VAL A 452 1.83 -16.10 -9.56
CA VAL A 452 1.21 -15.12 -10.47
C VAL A 452 2.11 -13.87 -10.60
N PRO A 453 2.17 -13.20 -11.76
CA PRO A 453 3.08 -12.06 -11.97
C PRO A 453 2.61 -10.81 -11.22
N HIS A 454 3.56 -9.94 -10.83
CA HIS A 454 3.23 -8.61 -10.31
C HIS A 454 2.65 -7.69 -11.40
N ARG A 455 1.82 -6.73 -10.99
CA ARG A 455 1.19 -5.70 -11.84
C ARG A 455 2.18 -4.96 -12.73
N ASP A 456 3.38 -4.70 -12.24
CA ASP A 456 4.42 -3.92 -12.91
C ASP A 456 5.43 -4.80 -13.69
N ARG A 457 5.21 -6.11 -13.79
CA ARG A 457 6.18 -7.07 -14.36
C ARG A 457 5.64 -7.97 -15.48
N TRP A 458 4.32 -8.06 -15.66
CA TRP A 458 3.73 -8.97 -16.65
C TRP A 458 3.87 -8.50 -18.10
N GLN A 459 4.00 -7.17 -18.34
CA GLN A 459 4.03 -6.61 -19.70
C GLN A 459 5.29 -7.04 -20.45
N GLU A 460 6.46 -6.87 -19.82
CA GLU A 460 7.77 -7.08 -20.43
C GLU A 460 8.56 -8.16 -19.69
N GLY A 461 8.97 -9.20 -20.43
CA GLY A 461 9.78 -10.29 -19.88
C GLY A 461 8.99 -11.30 -19.03
N ARG A 462 9.67 -11.90 -18.05
CA ARG A 462 9.13 -12.93 -17.16
C ARG A 462 9.39 -12.52 -15.71
N ASP A 463 8.33 -12.35 -14.94
CA ASP A 463 8.45 -12.21 -13.49
C ASP A 463 8.88 -13.55 -12.86
N PHE A 464 9.43 -13.54 -11.65
CA PHE A 464 9.76 -14.76 -10.90
C PHE A 464 10.57 -15.83 -11.65
N ALA A 465 11.38 -15.45 -12.67
CA ALA A 465 12.10 -16.41 -13.51
C ALA A 465 12.89 -17.45 -12.69
N THR A 466 13.63 -16.98 -11.68
CA THR A 466 14.44 -17.82 -10.80
C THR A 466 13.61 -18.81 -9.98
N PHE A 467 12.50 -18.35 -9.37
CA PHE A 467 11.63 -19.24 -8.59
C PHE A 467 10.95 -20.29 -9.45
N ALA A 468 10.51 -19.90 -10.65
CA ALA A 468 9.90 -20.81 -11.60
C ALA A 468 10.90 -21.89 -12.09
N ASP A 469 12.16 -21.53 -12.28
CA ASP A 469 13.20 -22.49 -12.66
C ASP A 469 13.54 -23.45 -11.50
N TRP A 470 13.57 -22.96 -10.24
CA TRP A 470 13.70 -23.82 -9.06
C TRP A 470 12.51 -24.77 -8.88
N ASP A 471 11.28 -24.28 -9.03
CA ASP A 471 10.07 -25.13 -8.98
C ASP A 471 10.08 -26.18 -10.08
N ARG A 472 10.49 -25.82 -11.31
CA ARG A 472 10.62 -26.77 -12.42
C ARG A 472 11.63 -27.86 -12.10
N GLN A 473 12.80 -27.48 -11.58
CA GLN A 473 13.84 -28.43 -11.18
C GLN A 473 13.36 -29.36 -10.06
N VAL A 474 12.77 -28.81 -9.00
CA VAL A 474 12.24 -29.59 -7.88
C VAL A 474 11.12 -30.52 -8.33
N ALA A 475 10.24 -30.07 -9.22
CA ALA A 475 9.18 -30.92 -9.75
C ALA A 475 9.75 -32.08 -10.56
N GLN A 476 10.73 -31.83 -11.41
CA GLN A 476 11.42 -32.85 -12.18
C GLN A 476 12.10 -33.89 -11.27
N ASP A 477 12.87 -33.43 -10.28
CA ASP A 477 13.64 -34.31 -9.38
C ASP A 477 12.73 -35.08 -8.41
N GLY A 478 11.66 -34.45 -7.94
CA GLY A 478 10.70 -35.04 -7.00
C GLY A 478 9.57 -35.83 -7.67
N GLY A 479 9.52 -35.87 -9.01
CA GLY A 479 8.46 -36.52 -9.78
C GLY A 479 7.09 -35.84 -9.66
N ALA A 480 7.05 -34.55 -9.31
CA ALA A 480 5.83 -33.73 -9.32
C ALA A 480 5.58 -33.13 -10.71
N LEU A 481 4.40 -32.53 -10.89
CA LEU A 481 4.07 -31.76 -12.08
C LEU A 481 4.47 -30.29 -11.88
N PHE A 482 4.89 -29.63 -12.95
CA PHE A 482 5.17 -28.19 -12.95
C PHE A 482 4.15 -27.45 -13.83
N MET A 483 3.55 -26.40 -13.28
CA MET A 483 2.68 -25.47 -13.99
C MET A 483 3.32 -24.08 -14.01
N ASP A 484 3.65 -23.60 -15.21
CA ASP A 484 4.25 -22.28 -15.42
C ASP A 484 3.18 -21.17 -15.34
N LEU A 485 2.56 -21.04 -14.18
CA LEU A 485 1.45 -20.13 -13.94
C LEU A 485 1.84 -18.66 -14.14
N THR A 486 3.11 -18.29 -13.93
CA THR A 486 3.58 -16.93 -14.18
C THR A 486 3.38 -16.56 -15.65
N MET A 487 3.77 -17.45 -16.57
CA MET A 487 3.62 -17.20 -18.01
C MET A 487 2.18 -17.35 -18.47
N ILE A 488 1.44 -18.34 -17.95
CA ILE A 488 0.02 -18.54 -18.29
C ILE A 488 -0.79 -17.27 -17.95
N VAL A 489 -0.57 -16.67 -16.78
CA VAL A 489 -1.25 -15.43 -16.38
C VAL A 489 -0.70 -14.23 -17.14
N SER A 490 0.62 -14.11 -17.32
CA SER A 490 1.22 -13.00 -18.07
C SER A 490 0.71 -12.94 -19.51
N ASP A 491 0.62 -14.08 -20.19
CA ASP A 491 0.08 -14.16 -21.55
C ASP A 491 -1.41 -13.85 -21.59
N GLY A 492 -2.15 -14.25 -20.55
CA GLY A 492 -3.53 -13.81 -20.34
C GLY A 492 -3.63 -12.29 -20.25
N TYR A 493 -2.82 -11.67 -19.40
CA TYR A 493 -2.78 -10.21 -19.21
C TYR A 493 -2.38 -9.47 -20.49
N ARG A 494 -1.39 -9.96 -21.23
CA ARG A 494 -1.01 -9.42 -22.56
C ARG A 494 -2.16 -9.42 -23.54
N ARG A 495 -2.97 -10.48 -23.56
CA ARG A 495 -4.18 -10.54 -24.40
C ARG A 495 -5.29 -9.60 -23.92
N ALA A 496 -5.41 -9.38 -22.61
CA ALA A 496 -6.41 -8.48 -22.04
C ALA A 496 -6.06 -6.99 -22.21
N GLY A 497 -4.76 -6.66 -22.28
CA GLY A 497 -4.27 -5.30 -22.46
C GLY A 497 -4.11 -4.52 -21.16
N ALA A 498 -3.18 -3.56 -21.16
CA ALA A 498 -2.71 -2.88 -19.95
C ALA A 498 -3.82 -2.14 -19.18
N ALA A 499 -4.70 -1.44 -19.89
CA ALA A 499 -5.79 -0.69 -19.27
C ALA A 499 -6.76 -1.60 -18.48
N THR A 500 -7.07 -2.78 -19.01
CA THR A 500 -7.94 -3.76 -18.35
C THR A 500 -7.22 -4.43 -17.19
N VAL A 501 -5.97 -4.84 -17.39
CA VAL A 501 -5.20 -5.51 -16.32
C VAL A 501 -4.95 -4.57 -15.14
N ASP A 502 -4.81 -3.28 -15.38
CA ASP A 502 -4.71 -2.29 -14.30
C ASP A 502 -5.94 -2.24 -13.39
N THR A 503 -7.13 -2.62 -13.88
CA THR A 503 -8.34 -2.71 -13.04
C THR A 503 -8.40 -4.00 -12.23
N PHE A 504 -7.49 -4.95 -12.42
CA PHE A 504 -7.51 -6.25 -11.74
C PHE A 504 -6.84 -6.23 -10.36
N PHE A 505 -6.11 -5.17 -10.02
CA PHE A 505 -5.34 -5.09 -8.78
C PHE A 505 -6.06 -4.25 -7.71
N SER A 506 -6.02 -4.72 -6.47
CA SER A 506 -6.51 -4.00 -5.30
C SER A 506 -5.44 -3.14 -4.63
N ASP A 507 -4.18 -3.33 -5.00
CA ASP A 507 -3.04 -2.55 -4.52
C ASP A 507 -2.10 -2.15 -5.67
N ALA A 508 -0.99 -1.52 -5.32
CA ALA A 508 -0.07 -0.98 -6.32
C ALA A 508 0.68 -2.06 -7.14
N ARG A 509 0.74 -3.32 -6.68
CA ARG A 509 1.74 -4.28 -7.19
C ARG A 509 1.31 -5.75 -7.22
N THR A 510 0.70 -6.29 -6.18
CA THR A 510 0.66 -7.75 -5.95
C THR A 510 -0.75 -8.29 -5.87
N HIS A 511 -1.62 -7.68 -5.07
CA HIS A 511 -2.91 -8.28 -4.77
C HIS A 511 -3.94 -7.97 -5.83
N THR A 512 -4.61 -9.00 -6.33
CA THR A 512 -5.77 -8.87 -7.21
C THR A 512 -7.03 -8.53 -6.44
N ASN A 513 -7.96 -7.80 -7.05
CA ASN A 513 -9.33 -7.70 -6.58
C ASN A 513 -10.18 -8.87 -7.09
N ALA A 514 -11.51 -8.82 -6.88
CA ALA A 514 -12.41 -9.89 -7.31
C ALA A 514 -12.28 -10.24 -8.81
N GLN A 515 -12.25 -9.23 -9.68
CA GLN A 515 -12.14 -9.43 -11.13
C GLN A 515 -10.80 -10.04 -11.52
N GLY A 516 -9.71 -9.56 -10.92
CA GLY A 516 -8.38 -10.13 -11.13
C GLY A 516 -8.25 -11.56 -10.62
N ALA A 517 -8.85 -11.87 -9.47
CA ALA A 517 -8.87 -13.21 -8.91
C ALA A 517 -9.66 -14.19 -9.78
N ASP A 518 -10.82 -13.78 -10.31
CA ASP A 518 -11.61 -14.57 -11.26
C ASP A 518 -10.83 -14.82 -12.56
N PHE A 519 -10.15 -13.79 -13.06
CA PHE A 519 -9.29 -13.90 -14.24
C PHE A 519 -8.16 -14.91 -14.00
N ASN A 520 -7.47 -14.81 -12.87
CA ASN A 520 -6.37 -15.71 -12.54
C ASN A 520 -6.85 -17.14 -12.32
N ALA A 521 -7.99 -17.35 -11.66
CA ALA A 521 -8.56 -18.69 -11.45
C ALA A 521 -8.91 -19.40 -12.77
N ALA A 522 -9.47 -18.68 -13.75
CA ALA A 522 -9.73 -19.24 -15.07
C ALA A 522 -8.44 -19.71 -15.77
N ARG A 523 -7.33 -18.99 -15.56
CA ARG A 523 -6.02 -19.25 -16.16
C ARG A 523 -5.31 -20.41 -15.46
N VAL A 524 -5.45 -20.50 -14.14
CA VAL A 524 -5.06 -21.70 -13.38
C VAL A 524 -5.75 -22.93 -13.96
N VAL A 525 -7.07 -22.89 -14.15
CA VAL A 525 -7.83 -24.03 -14.70
C VAL A 525 -7.41 -24.34 -16.15
N ALA A 526 -7.14 -23.33 -16.97
CA ALA A 526 -6.57 -23.53 -18.30
C ALA A 526 -5.21 -24.25 -18.24
N GLY A 527 -4.33 -23.86 -17.33
CA GLY A 527 -3.04 -24.51 -17.08
C GLY A 527 -3.16 -25.94 -16.56
N LEU A 528 -4.08 -26.20 -15.62
CA LEU A 528 -4.29 -27.54 -15.06
C LEU A 528 -4.70 -28.55 -16.14
N LYS A 529 -5.44 -28.12 -17.17
CA LYS A 529 -5.84 -28.97 -18.30
C LYS A 529 -4.69 -29.37 -19.21
N THR A 530 -3.59 -28.61 -19.23
CA THR A 530 -2.43 -28.90 -20.10
C THR A 530 -1.38 -29.77 -19.42
N LEU A 531 -1.54 -30.06 -18.12
CA LEU A 531 -0.60 -30.89 -17.38
C LEU A 531 -0.56 -32.33 -17.92
N PRO A 532 0.62 -32.97 -17.95
CA PRO A 532 0.76 -34.37 -18.35
C PRO A 532 -0.20 -35.29 -17.59
N GLY A 533 -0.92 -36.14 -18.32
CA GLY A 533 -1.91 -37.07 -17.77
C GLY A 533 -3.23 -36.42 -17.30
N ASN A 534 -3.34 -35.09 -17.33
CA ASN A 534 -4.52 -34.31 -16.96
C ASN A 534 -5.23 -34.86 -15.69
N PRO A 535 -4.55 -34.85 -14.53
CA PRO A 535 -5.01 -35.54 -13.32
C PRO A 535 -6.34 -35.01 -12.76
N LEU A 536 -6.79 -33.84 -13.24
CA LEU A 536 -8.03 -33.21 -12.80
C LEU A 536 -9.19 -33.32 -13.80
N ALA A 537 -8.98 -33.95 -14.98
CA ALA A 537 -9.97 -34.04 -16.05
C ALA A 537 -11.34 -34.54 -15.58
N GLY A 538 -11.36 -35.61 -14.76
CA GLY A 538 -12.58 -36.26 -14.28
C GLY A 538 -13.41 -35.43 -13.29
N TYR A 539 -12.82 -34.36 -12.74
CA TYR A 539 -13.43 -33.51 -11.72
C TYR A 539 -13.91 -32.16 -12.26
N PHE A 540 -13.59 -31.81 -13.51
CA PHE A 540 -13.98 -30.54 -14.09
C PHE A 540 -15.49 -30.43 -14.36
N THR A 541 -16.04 -29.23 -14.18
CA THR A 541 -17.39 -28.86 -14.65
C THR A 541 -17.35 -28.36 -16.11
N ASP A 542 -18.51 -28.15 -16.72
CA ASP A 542 -18.62 -27.52 -18.05
C ASP A 542 -17.95 -26.13 -18.09
N LYS A 543 -18.00 -25.40 -16.97
CA LYS A 543 -17.31 -24.10 -16.83
C LYS A 543 -15.80 -24.24 -17.00
N ALA A 544 -15.20 -25.31 -16.47
CA ALA A 544 -13.78 -25.59 -16.63
C ALA A 544 -13.42 -26.01 -18.05
N VAL A 545 -14.29 -26.74 -18.73
CA VAL A 545 -14.12 -27.06 -20.15
C VAL A 545 -14.08 -25.77 -20.99
N ALA A 546 -14.96 -24.82 -20.70
CA ALA A 546 -15.05 -23.54 -21.41
C ALA A 546 -13.94 -22.53 -21.08
N ALA A 547 -13.22 -22.69 -19.96
CA ALA A 547 -12.12 -21.79 -19.59
C ALA A 547 -10.99 -21.85 -20.64
N LYS A 548 -10.52 -20.70 -21.12
CA LYS A 548 -9.43 -20.60 -22.10
C LYS A 548 -8.18 -19.96 -21.51
#